data_AF-A0A432IEC2-F1
#
_entry.id   AF-A0A432IEC2-F1
#
_cell.length_a   1.000
_cell.length_b   1.000
_cell.length_c   1.000
_cell.angle_alpha   90.00
_cell.angle_beta   90.00
_cell.angle_gamma   90.00
#
_symmetry.space_group_name_H-M   'P 1'
#
loop_
_entity.id
_entity.type
_entity.pdbx_description
1 polymer ?
#
loop_
_entity_poly.entity_id
_entity_poly.type
_entity_poly.pdbx_seq_one_letter_code
_entity_poly.pdbx_strand_id
1 'polypeptide(L)'
;MWISTTWAGGDDYSTSDATIQFADDEPIAESSDLEIFRASLCDGWHAMADGDPALALPLIDEALEGLSDVGLPWLLRSMGRVMVEDVEGAAEDIAIAIELDPSLLSVRWNEQRILGDSAPSIRALLWSKLEQDPADVSAALMIGVLSLLSSEVADAPARGALSELLLEGHGNQTTIALHSALRGEDVQEPSEAALWLTDPDCSRLLEVMP
;
A
#
# COMPACT_ATOMS: atom_id res chain seq x y z
N MET A 1 0.48 -20.47 10.93
CA MET A 1 0.18 -19.74 12.19
C MET A 1 1.00 -18.47 12.10
N TRP A 2 0.35 -17.31 11.94
CA TRP A 2 1.02 -16.02 11.79
C TRP A 2 1.45 -15.50 13.17
N ILE A 3 2.66 -14.96 13.27
CA ILE A 3 3.19 -14.29 14.46
C ILE A 3 3.52 -12.87 14.03
N SER A 4 2.77 -11.90 14.55
CA SER A 4 3.04 -10.47 14.36
C SER A 4 4.40 -10.10 14.95
N THR A 5 5.12 -9.19 14.31
CA THR A 5 6.32 -8.56 14.87
C THR A 5 5.98 -7.57 15.99
N THR A 6 4.74 -7.09 16.05
CA THR A 6 4.25 -6.15 17.08
C THR A 6 3.62 -6.85 18.30
N TRP A 7 3.35 -8.15 18.20
CA TRP A 7 2.76 -8.96 19.28
C TRP A 7 3.77 -9.96 19.87
N ALA A 8 4.94 -9.45 20.28
CA ALA A 8 5.78 -10.12 21.26
C ALA A 8 5.27 -9.73 22.67
N GLY A 9 4.77 -10.72 23.41
CA GLY A 9 3.99 -10.57 24.65
C GLY A 9 4.49 -9.52 25.64
N GLY A 10 3.64 -8.55 25.95
CA GLY A 10 3.74 -7.74 27.16
C GLY A 10 3.25 -8.54 28.36
N ASP A 11 4.10 -9.41 28.91
CA ASP A 11 3.82 -10.08 30.17
C ASP A 11 4.12 -9.13 31.35
N ASP A 12 3.06 -8.45 31.79
CA ASP A 12 2.99 -7.82 33.10
C ASP A 12 2.94 -8.94 34.16
N TYR A 13 4.10 -9.30 34.71
CA TYR A 13 4.21 -10.28 35.79
C TYR A 13 3.61 -9.71 37.09
N SER A 14 2.30 -9.85 37.27
CA SER A 14 1.65 -9.84 38.58
C SER A 14 1.28 -11.27 38.97
N THR A 15 2.05 -11.80 39.91
CA THR A 15 1.95 -13.13 40.51
C THR A 15 0.57 -13.47 41.06
N SER A 16 -0.03 -14.59 40.63
CA SER A 16 -0.56 -15.62 41.54
C SER A 16 -0.93 -16.91 40.78
N ASP A 17 -0.13 -17.95 41.03
CA ASP A 17 -0.54 -19.35 41.18
C ASP A 17 -1.38 -19.99 40.04
N ALA A 18 -0.70 -20.36 38.97
CA ALA A 18 -1.12 -21.46 38.11
C ALA A 18 0.12 -22.23 37.64
N THR A 19 0.27 -23.46 38.13
CA THR A 19 1.32 -24.37 37.70
C THR A 19 1.01 -24.80 36.26
N ILE A 20 1.54 -24.08 35.26
CA ILE A 20 1.56 -24.53 33.87
C ILE A 20 2.84 -25.35 33.70
N GLN A 21 2.67 -26.65 33.42
CA GLN A 21 3.76 -27.49 32.93
C GLN A 21 4.12 -27.00 31.52
N PHE A 22 5.28 -26.36 31.38
CA PHE A 22 5.91 -26.13 30.08
C PHE A 22 6.27 -27.50 29.50
N ALA A 23 5.52 -27.91 28.47
CA ALA A 23 5.98 -28.94 27.56
C ALA A 23 7.22 -28.39 26.85
N ASP A 24 8.28 -29.20 26.89
CA ASP A 24 9.57 -29.10 26.20
C ASP A 24 9.76 -27.89 25.27
N ASP A 25 10.78 -27.09 25.59
CA ASP A 25 11.38 -26.06 24.73
C ASP A 25 11.68 -26.64 23.33
N GLU A 26 10.73 -26.55 22.41
CA GLU A 26 11.06 -26.58 20.99
C GLU A 26 11.87 -25.31 20.70
N PRO A 27 13.06 -25.41 20.09
CA PRO A 27 13.79 -24.22 19.68
C PRO A 27 12.90 -23.46 18.71
N ILE A 28 12.54 -22.23 19.06
CA ILE A 28 11.89 -21.29 18.14
C ILE A 28 12.81 -21.25 16.92
N ALA A 29 12.33 -21.78 15.79
CA ALA A 29 13.10 -21.74 14.55
C ALA A 29 13.44 -20.28 14.27
N GLU A 30 14.73 -19.96 14.12
CA GLU A 30 15.15 -18.63 13.68
C GLU A 30 14.44 -18.35 12.35
N SER A 31 13.52 -17.38 12.35
CA SER A 31 12.84 -16.96 11.14
C SER A 31 13.88 -16.45 10.15
N SER A 32 13.77 -16.86 8.89
CA SER A 32 14.63 -16.27 7.86
C SER A 32 14.39 -14.76 7.77
N ASP A 33 15.42 -13.98 7.43
CA ASP A 33 15.29 -12.52 7.28
C ASP A 33 14.10 -12.14 6.38
N LEU A 34 13.82 -12.97 5.37
CA LEU A 34 12.67 -12.80 4.46
C LEU A 34 11.31 -12.93 5.14
N GLU A 35 11.15 -13.87 6.08
CA GLU A 35 9.91 -14.01 6.85
C GLU A 35 9.66 -12.78 7.73
N ILE A 36 10.72 -12.18 8.28
CA ILE A 36 10.64 -10.93 9.05
C ILE A 36 10.13 -9.81 8.14
N PHE A 37 10.73 -9.60 6.97
CA PHE A 37 10.31 -8.52 6.07
C PHE A 37 8.86 -8.66 5.60
N ARG A 38 8.42 -9.89 5.29
CA ARG A 38 7.04 -10.15 4.91
C ARG A 38 6.06 -9.95 6.08
N ALA A 39 6.47 -10.29 7.30
CA ALA A 39 5.69 -10.03 8.50
C ALA A 39 5.57 -8.54 8.79
N SER A 40 6.66 -7.77 8.72
CA SER A 40 6.66 -6.32 8.87
C SER A 40 5.77 -5.64 7.81
N LEU A 41 5.74 -6.15 6.57
CA LEU A 41 4.83 -5.63 5.54
C LEU A 41 3.35 -5.84 5.91
N CYS A 42 3.00 -7.03 6.41
CA CYS A 42 1.65 -7.34 6.87
C CYS A 42 1.25 -6.44 8.07
N ASP A 43 2.11 -6.34 9.08
CA ASP A 43 1.87 -5.50 10.26
C ASP A 43 1.73 -4.03 9.87
N GLY A 44 2.59 -3.54 8.97
CA GLY A 44 2.54 -2.18 8.44
C GLY A 44 1.24 -1.90 7.68
N TRP A 45 0.81 -2.81 6.80
CA TRP A 45 -0.48 -2.68 6.13
C TRP A 45 -1.66 -2.66 7.12
N HIS A 46 -1.65 -3.52 8.14
CA HIS A 46 -2.71 -3.55 9.13
C HIS A 46 -2.80 -2.24 9.92
N ALA A 47 -1.66 -1.70 10.35
CA ALA A 47 -1.58 -0.41 11.02
C ALA A 47 -2.12 0.73 10.13
N MET A 48 -1.85 0.72 8.82
CA MET A 48 -2.45 1.70 7.90
C MET A 48 -3.98 1.57 7.81
N ALA A 49 -4.48 0.34 7.70
CA ALA A 49 -5.92 0.09 7.62
C ALA A 49 -6.65 0.53 8.90
N ASP A 50 -5.97 0.49 10.04
CA ASP A 50 -6.47 1.01 11.33
C ASP A 50 -6.31 2.53 11.48
N GLY A 51 -5.73 3.21 10.48
CA GLY A 51 -5.53 4.66 10.49
C GLY A 51 -4.32 5.13 11.30
N ASP A 52 -3.35 4.25 11.56
CA ASP A 52 -2.10 4.57 12.27
C ASP A 52 -0.88 4.54 11.32
N PRO A 53 -0.69 5.59 10.50
CA PRO A 53 0.46 5.67 9.61
C PRO A 53 1.78 5.86 10.37
N ALA A 54 1.74 6.30 11.64
CA ALA A 54 2.94 6.48 12.46
C ALA A 54 3.54 5.14 12.89
N LEU A 55 2.69 4.14 13.15
CA LEU A 55 3.11 2.75 13.33
C LEU A 55 3.42 2.07 11.99
N ALA A 56 2.62 2.33 10.96
CA ALA A 56 2.74 1.62 9.69
C ALA A 56 4.01 1.91 8.90
N LEU A 57 4.37 3.19 8.73
CA LEU A 57 5.46 3.58 7.84
C LEU A 57 6.81 2.96 8.25
N PRO A 58 7.21 2.94 9.53
CA PRO A 58 8.43 2.25 9.95
C PRO A 58 8.44 0.75 9.66
N LEU A 59 7.30 0.07 9.79
CA LEU A 59 7.18 -1.36 9.50
C LEU A 59 7.29 -1.65 7.99
N ILE A 60 6.74 -0.77 7.16
CA ILE A 60 6.88 -0.88 5.71
C ILE A 60 8.31 -0.55 5.27
N ASP A 61 8.97 0.41 5.92
CA ASP A 61 10.39 0.71 5.69
C ASP A 61 11.29 -0.47 6.05
N GLU A 62 11.01 -1.17 7.16
CA GLU A 62 11.70 -2.43 7.50
C GLU A 62 11.47 -3.50 6.43
N ALA A 63 10.22 -3.69 5.99
CA ALA A 63 9.91 -4.63 4.91
C ALA A 63 10.70 -4.35 3.62
N LEU A 64 10.87 -3.07 3.28
CA LEU A 64 11.62 -2.65 2.10
C LEU A 64 13.12 -2.99 2.17
N GLU A 65 13.70 -3.22 3.35
CA GLU A 65 15.11 -3.63 3.46
C GLU A 65 15.41 -4.94 2.71
N GLY A 66 14.43 -5.86 2.65
CA GLY A 66 14.55 -7.12 1.89
C GLY A 66 13.58 -7.27 0.72
N LEU A 67 12.61 -6.38 0.57
CA LEU A 67 11.57 -6.46 -0.47
C LEU A 67 11.57 -5.26 -1.43
N SER A 68 12.67 -4.50 -1.50
CA SER A 68 12.80 -3.30 -2.34
C SER A 68 12.68 -3.56 -3.86
N ASP A 69 12.83 -4.80 -4.32
CA ASP A 69 12.66 -5.21 -5.71
C ASP A 69 11.23 -5.69 -6.04
N VAL A 70 10.29 -5.58 -5.10
CA VAL A 70 8.87 -5.91 -5.27
C VAL A 70 8.03 -4.65 -5.25
N GLY A 71 7.10 -4.50 -6.21
CA GLY A 71 6.28 -3.28 -6.32
C GLY A 71 5.28 -3.05 -5.17
N LEU A 72 4.74 -4.11 -4.57
CA LEU A 72 3.67 -4.03 -3.57
C LEU A 72 4.08 -3.27 -2.28
N PRO A 73 5.26 -3.48 -1.68
CA PRO A 73 5.74 -2.66 -0.57
C PRO A 73 5.80 -1.15 -0.85
N TRP A 74 6.29 -0.75 -2.02
CA TRP A 74 6.33 0.66 -2.43
C TRP A 74 4.93 1.26 -2.55
N LEU A 75 4.01 0.51 -3.15
CA LEU A 75 2.59 0.90 -3.23
C LEU A 75 1.99 1.09 -1.84
N LEU A 76 2.20 0.15 -0.92
CA LEU A 76 1.67 0.28 0.45
C LEU A 76 2.28 1.48 1.17
N ARG A 77 3.59 1.71 1.04
CA ARG A 77 4.22 2.90 1.64
C ARG A 77 3.63 4.19 1.08
N SER A 78 3.36 4.23 -0.23
CA SER A 78 2.74 5.41 -0.86
C SER A 78 1.40 5.76 -0.22
N MET A 79 0.58 4.75 0.11
CA MET A 79 -0.70 4.95 0.79
C MET A 79 -0.50 5.55 2.18
N GLY A 80 0.47 5.04 2.94
CA GLY A 80 0.82 5.57 4.26
C GLY A 80 1.35 7.00 4.19
N ARG A 81 2.14 7.35 3.16
CA ARG A 81 2.63 8.71 2.93
C ARG A 81 1.50 9.69 2.64
N VAL A 82 0.50 9.30 1.84
CA VAL A 82 -0.68 10.14 1.61
C VAL A 82 -1.46 10.39 2.90
N MET A 83 -1.54 9.40 3.81
CA MET A 83 -2.19 9.58 5.12
C MET A 83 -1.51 10.63 6.01
N VAL A 84 -0.21 10.86 5.82
CA VAL A 84 0.55 11.93 6.51
C VAL A 84 0.77 13.16 5.63
N GLU A 85 -0.04 13.31 4.58
CA GLU A 85 -0.04 14.42 3.61
C GLU A 85 1.26 14.57 2.79
N ASP A 86 2.13 13.56 2.80
CA ASP A 86 3.32 13.49 1.94
C ASP A 86 2.93 12.99 0.53
N VAL A 87 2.22 13.83 -0.21
CA VAL A 87 1.71 13.51 -1.55
C VAL A 87 2.83 13.39 -2.59
N GLU A 88 3.91 14.16 -2.42
CA GLU A 88 5.07 14.12 -3.33
C GLU A 88 5.82 12.79 -3.17
N GLY A 89 6.18 12.41 -1.94
CA GLY A 89 6.84 11.12 -1.68
C GLY A 89 5.95 9.93 -2.02
N ALA A 90 4.62 10.04 -1.86
CA ALA A 90 3.70 9.02 -2.31
C ALA A 90 3.73 8.82 -3.83
N ALA A 91 3.78 9.92 -4.61
CA ALA A 91 3.85 9.84 -6.06
C ALA A 91 5.18 9.22 -6.54
N GLU A 92 6.28 9.49 -5.86
CA GLU A 92 7.58 8.82 -6.10
C GLU A 92 7.50 7.31 -5.85
N ASP A 93 6.91 6.91 -4.72
CA ASP A 93 6.74 5.49 -4.36
C ASP A 93 5.83 4.75 -5.36
N ILE A 94 4.75 5.40 -5.84
CA ILE A 94 3.90 4.84 -6.90
C ILE A 94 4.67 4.66 -8.21
N ALA A 95 5.54 5.61 -8.57
CA ALA A 95 6.33 5.49 -9.79
C ALA A 95 7.22 4.24 -9.75
N ILE A 96 7.85 3.97 -8.60
CA ILE A 96 8.66 2.75 -8.39
C ILE A 96 7.77 1.50 -8.43
N ALA A 97 6.64 1.52 -7.73
CA ALA A 97 5.73 0.38 -7.68
C ALA A 97 5.26 -0.05 -9.08
N ILE A 98 4.86 0.91 -9.92
CA ILE A 98 4.38 0.66 -11.28
C ILE A 98 5.53 0.27 -12.22
N GLU A 99 6.76 0.75 -11.98
CA GLU A 99 7.92 0.29 -12.74
C GLU A 99 8.25 -1.18 -12.46
N LEU A 100 8.20 -1.59 -11.19
CA LEU A 100 8.48 -2.96 -10.75
C LEU A 100 7.36 -3.94 -11.14
N ASP A 101 6.10 -3.54 -10.98
CA ASP A 101 4.94 -4.32 -11.36
C ASP A 101 3.85 -3.44 -12.01
N PRO A 102 3.88 -3.29 -13.34
CA PRO A 102 2.87 -2.51 -14.04
C PRO A 102 1.47 -3.13 -13.96
N SER A 103 1.36 -4.42 -13.63
CA SER A 103 0.09 -5.13 -13.52
C SER A 103 -0.71 -4.73 -12.26
N LEU A 104 -0.09 -4.00 -11.32
CA LEU A 104 -0.80 -3.36 -10.20
C LEU A 104 -1.93 -2.42 -10.67
N LEU A 105 -1.83 -1.89 -11.89
CA LEU A 105 -2.84 -1.03 -12.52
C LEU A 105 -3.99 -1.81 -13.19
N SER A 106 -3.90 -3.14 -13.33
CA SER A 106 -4.90 -3.94 -14.06
C SER A 106 -6.03 -4.49 -13.17
N VAL A 107 -5.93 -4.28 -11.86
CA VAL A 107 -6.92 -4.71 -10.86
C VAL A 107 -7.67 -3.52 -10.26
N ARG A 108 -8.87 -3.79 -9.72
CA ARG A 108 -9.60 -2.84 -8.86
C ARG A 108 -9.36 -3.21 -7.41
N TRP A 109 -8.75 -2.31 -6.63
CA TRP A 109 -8.36 -2.62 -5.24
C TRP A 109 -9.56 -2.52 -4.30
N ASN A 110 -9.40 -3.05 -3.09
CA ASN A 110 -10.35 -2.83 -2.01
C ASN A 110 -9.89 -1.66 -1.14
N GLU A 111 -10.23 -0.43 -1.55
CA GLU A 111 -9.80 0.80 -0.86
C GLU A 111 -10.09 0.77 0.65
N GLN A 112 -11.26 0.30 1.08
CA GLN A 112 -11.60 0.20 2.51
C GLN A 112 -10.69 -0.76 3.29
N ARG A 113 -10.13 -1.79 2.64
CA ARG A 113 -9.16 -2.70 3.26
C ARG A 113 -7.75 -2.12 3.31
N ILE A 114 -7.41 -1.20 2.41
CA ILE A 114 -6.07 -0.60 2.34
C ILE A 114 -5.98 0.68 3.18
N LEU A 115 -6.97 1.57 3.07
CA LEU A 115 -6.96 2.91 3.67
C LEU A 115 -7.90 3.05 4.88
N GLY A 116 -8.74 2.05 5.13
CA GLY A 116 -9.72 2.08 6.22
C GLY A 116 -10.60 3.33 6.19
N ASP A 117 -10.83 3.90 7.37
CA ASP A 117 -11.67 5.08 7.56
C ASP A 117 -11.01 6.39 7.05
N SER A 118 -9.73 6.35 6.67
CA SER A 118 -9.00 7.51 6.16
C SER A 118 -9.33 7.82 4.70
N ALA A 119 -9.90 6.86 3.95
CA ALA A 119 -10.14 6.99 2.51
C ALA A 119 -10.92 8.27 2.10
N PRO A 120 -12.06 8.63 2.75
CA PRO A 120 -12.79 9.86 2.39
C PRO A 120 -11.97 11.13 2.58
N SER A 121 -11.19 11.21 3.65
CA SER A 121 -10.35 12.37 3.98
C SER A 121 -9.20 12.52 2.98
N ILE A 122 -8.57 11.39 2.60
CA ILE A 122 -7.52 11.36 1.57
C ILE A 122 -8.05 11.85 0.22
N ARG A 123 -9.22 11.38 -0.22
CA ARG A 123 -9.84 11.86 -1.47
C ARG A 123 -10.10 13.37 -1.42
N ALA A 124 -10.65 13.86 -0.31
CA ALA A 124 -10.93 15.28 -0.15
C ALA A 124 -9.66 16.14 -0.17
N LEU A 125 -8.58 15.68 0.48
CA LEU A 125 -7.26 16.33 0.47
C LEU A 125 -6.73 16.45 -0.98
N LEU A 126 -6.71 15.35 -1.71
CA LEU A 126 -6.14 15.32 -3.06
C LEU A 126 -6.95 16.17 -4.05
N TRP A 127 -8.29 16.15 -3.97
CA TRP A 127 -9.12 17.05 -4.77
C TRP A 127 -8.91 18.51 -4.41
N SER A 128 -8.76 18.84 -3.13
CA SER A 128 -8.45 20.20 -2.67
C SER A 128 -7.11 20.69 -3.20
N LYS A 129 -6.10 19.81 -3.31
CA LYS A 129 -4.80 20.15 -3.93
C LYS A 129 -4.97 20.49 -5.41
N LEU A 130 -5.69 19.67 -6.17
CA LEU A 130 -5.96 19.93 -7.59
C LEU A 130 -6.82 21.18 -7.83
N GLU A 131 -7.71 21.55 -6.90
CA GLU A 131 -8.46 22.80 -6.99
C GLU A 131 -7.54 24.02 -6.81
N GLN A 132 -6.54 23.92 -5.94
CA GLN A 132 -5.56 24.98 -5.68
C GLN A 132 -4.51 25.09 -6.80
N ASP A 133 -4.02 23.94 -7.27
CA ASP A 133 -3.07 23.82 -8.36
C ASP A 133 -3.48 22.66 -9.29
N PRO A 134 -4.18 22.96 -10.39
CA PRO A 134 -4.55 21.95 -11.38
C PRO A 134 -3.34 21.27 -12.05
N ALA A 135 -2.15 21.87 -11.96
CA ALA A 135 -0.91 21.32 -12.51
C ALA A 135 -0.13 20.44 -11.49
N ASP A 136 -0.68 20.19 -10.29
CA ASP A 136 -0.07 19.31 -9.29
C ASP A 136 -0.05 17.85 -9.78
N VAL A 137 1.08 17.47 -10.37
CA VAL A 137 1.31 16.13 -10.94
C VAL A 137 1.13 15.05 -9.88
N SER A 138 1.62 15.28 -8.67
CA SER A 138 1.58 14.29 -7.59
C SER A 138 0.15 14.05 -7.14
N ALA A 139 -0.64 15.12 -6.92
CA ALA A 139 -2.05 14.99 -6.57
C ALA A 139 -2.87 14.33 -7.68
N ALA A 140 -2.64 14.69 -8.95
CA ALA A 140 -3.33 14.08 -10.09
C ALA A 140 -3.02 12.59 -10.24
N LEU A 141 -1.74 12.22 -10.06
CA LEU A 141 -1.30 10.84 -10.09
C LEU A 141 -1.94 10.04 -8.95
N MET A 142 -1.95 10.55 -7.73
CA MET A 142 -2.59 9.86 -6.61
C MET A 142 -4.12 9.73 -6.78
N ILE A 143 -4.79 10.74 -7.36
CA ILE A 143 -6.21 10.63 -7.74
C ILE A 143 -6.42 9.59 -8.83
N GLY A 144 -5.56 9.57 -9.85
CA GLY A 144 -5.60 8.57 -10.92
C GLY A 144 -5.46 7.16 -10.36
N VAL A 145 -4.52 6.95 -9.43
CA VAL A 145 -4.36 5.70 -8.71
C VAL A 145 -5.67 5.40 -7.98
N LEU A 146 -6.14 6.25 -7.06
CA LEU A 146 -7.40 6.07 -6.30
C LEU A 146 -8.64 5.79 -7.14
N SER A 147 -8.71 6.32 -8.37
CA SER A 147 -9.80 6.03 -9.30
C SER A 147 -9.77 4.61 -9.86
N LEU A 148 -8.58 4.03 -10.05
CA LEU A 148 -8.46 2.58 -10.25
C LEU A 148 -8.78 1.80 -8.96
N LEU A 149 -8.73 2.43 -7.78
CA LEU A 149 -8.84 1.77 -6.48
C LEU A 149 -10.25 1.76 -5.89
N SER A 150 -11.18 2.55 -6.41
CA SER A 150 -12.43 2.83 -5.73
C SER A 150 -13.60 2.88 -6.69
N SER A 151 -14.65 2.09 -6.43
CA SER A 151 -15.93 2.26 -7.11
C SER A 151 -16.59 3.62 -6.82
N GLU A 152 -16.10 4.33 -5.80
CA GLU A 152 -16.60 5.64 -5.37
C GLU A 152 -15.93 6.82 -6.11
N VAL A 153 -14.78 6.59 -6.76
CA VAL A 153 -14.10 7.62 -7.56
C VAL A 153 -14.36 7.34 -9.03
N ALA A 154 -15.12 8.21 -9.69
CA ALA A 154 -15.37 8.05 -11.11
C ALA A 154 -14.06 8.17 -11.93
N ASP A 155 -13.82 7.22 -12.84
CA ASP A 155 -12.68 7.21 -13.77
C ASP A 155 -12.57 8.50 -14.59
N ALA A 156 -13.71 9.13 -14.91
CA ALA A 156 -13.76 10.26 -15.83
C ALA A 156 -13.07 11.54 -15.30
N PRO A 157 -13.37 12.05 -14.08
CA PRO A 157 -12.61 13.16 -13.47
C PRO A 157 -11.11 12.90 -13.36
N ALA A 158 -10.72 11.71 -12.90
CA ALA A 158 -9.31 11.36 -12.71
C ALA A 158 -8.55 11.32 -14.04
N ARG A 159 -9.14 10.69 -15.07
CA ARG A 159 -8.58 10.70 -16.42
C ARG A 159 -8.49 12.12 -16.99
N GLY A 160 -9.47 12.97 -16.70
CA GLY A 160 -9.45 14.38 -17.10
C GLY A 160 -8.25 15.13 -16.56
N ALA A 161 -7.99 15.02 -15.24
CA ALA A 161 -6.83 15.65 -14.61
C ALA A 161 -5.50 15.18 -15.25
N LEU A 162 -5.35 13.88 -15.49
CA LEU A 162 -4.15 13.35 -16.17
C LEU A 162 -4.05 13.82 -17.63
N SER A 163 -5.18 13.95 -18.33
CA SER A 163 -5.20 14.41 -19.73
C SER A 163 -4.68 15.83 -19.86
N GLU A 164 -5.10 16.74 -18.98
CA GLU A 164 -4.63 18.14 -18.99
C GLU A 164 -3.12 18.22 -18.74
N LEU A 165 -2.61 17.49 -17.73
CA LEU A 165 -1.17 17.43 -17.45
C LEU A 165 -0.35 16.93 -18.66
N LEU A 166 -0.87 15.92 -19.37
CA LEU A 166 -0.22 15.38 -20.56
C LEU A 166 -0.23 16.37 -21.73
N LEU A 167 -1.33 17.13 -21.91
CA LEU A 167 -1.44 18.15 -22.96
C LEU A 167 -0.53 19.36 -22.70
N GLU A 168 -0.36 19.74 -21.43
CA GLU A 168 0.48 20.86 -21.01
C GLU A 168 1.97 20.49 -20.90
N GLY A 169 2.31 19.21 -21.02
CA GLY A 169 3.70 18.73 -20.97
C GLY A 169 4.25 18.56 -19.55
N HIS A 170 3.36 18.47 -18.55
CA HIS A 170 3.69 18.21 -17.15
C HIS A 170 3.73 16.72 -16.78
N GLY A 171 3.19 15.84 -17.63
CA GLY A 171 3.16 14.40 -17.37
C GLY A 171 4.51 13.69 -17.48
N ASN A 172 4.61 12.54 -16.82
CA ASN A 172 5.73 11.60 -16.88
C ASN A 172 5.27 10.20 -17.37
N GLN A 173 6.18 9.21 -17.38
CA GLN A 173 5.83 7.85 -17.83
C GLN A 173 4.75 7.20 -16.96
N THR A 174 4.76 7.45 -15.66
CA THR A 174 3.74 6.97 -14.73
C THR A 174 2.39 7.61 -15.03
N THR A 175 2.35 8.91 -15.33
CA THR A 175 1.12 9.61 -15.75
C THR A 175 0.54 9.01 -17.03
N ILE A 176 1.40 8.65 -18.00
CA ILE A 176 0.99 8.00 -19.26
C ILE A 176 0.40 6.61 -18.98
N ALA A 177 1.12 5.76 -18.23
CA ALA A 177 0.71 4.40 -17.91
C ALA A 177 -0.64 4.38 -17.20
N LEU A 178 -0.81 5.26 -16.21
CA LEU A 178 -2.04 5.39 -15.44
C LEU A 178 -3.22 5.90 -16.28
N HIS A 179 -2.96 6.88 -17.15
CA HIS A 179 -3.96 7.40 -18.08
C HIS A 179 -4.42 6.32 -19.07
N SER A 180 -3.51 5.48 -19.59
CA SER A 180 -3.85 4.32 -20.44
C SER A 180 -4.67 3.28 -19.68
N ALA A 181 -4.28 2.94 -18.44
CA ALA A 181 -5.02 2.00 -17.60
C ALA A 181 -6.46 2.46 -17.34
N LEU A 182 -6.67 3.76 -17.09
CA LEU A 182 -8.01 4.36 -16.93
C LEU A 182 -8.85 4.41 -18.22
N ARG A 183 -8.25 4.13 -19.37
CA ARG A 183 -8.96 3.93 -20.64
C ARG A 183 -9.28 2.46 -20.92
N GLY A 184 -8.80 1.54 -20.07
CA GLY A 184 -8.83 0.11 -20.34
C GLY A 184 -7.88 -0.31 -21.46
N GLU A 185 -6.84 0.50 -21.70
CA GLU A 185 -5.75 0.17 -22.63
C GLU A 185 -4.66 -0.59 -21.88
N ASP A 186 -3.86 -1.38 -22.60
CA ASP A 186 -2.69 -2.09 -22.07
C ASP A 186 -2.96 -2.95 -20.83
N VAL A 187 -4.11 -3.64 -20.80
CA VAL A 187 -4.49 -4.55 -19.72
C VAL A 187 -3.53 -5.74 -19.68
N GLN A 188 -2.61 -5.71 -18.72
CA GLN A 188 -1.72 -6.83 -18.41
C GLN A 188 -2.44 -7.87 -17.55
N GLU A 189 -2.06 -9.15 -17.69
CA GLU A 189 -2.50 -10.16 -16.74
C GLU A 189 -1.96 -9.80 -15.34
N PRO A 190 -2.82 -9.77 -14.31
CA PRO A 190 -2.42 -9.35 -12.98
C PRO A 190 -1.48 -10.36 -12.35
N SER A 191 -0.40 -9.87 -11.74
CA SER A 191 0.47 -10.66 -10.88
C SER A 191 -0.29 -11.18 -9.64
N GLU A 192 0.28 -12.16 -8.93
CA GLU A 192 -0.32 -12.61 -7.67
C GLU A 192 -0.37 -11.50 -6.61
N ALA A 193 0.64 -10.61 -6.61
CA ALA A 193 0.67 -9.41 -5.76
C ALA A 193 -0.41 -8.40 -6.15
N ALA A 194 -0.65 -8.19 -7.45
CA ALA A 194 -1.75 -7.35 -7.93
C ALA A 194 -3.11 -7.94 -7.53
N LEU A 195 -3.30 -9.26 -7.67
CA LEU A 195 -4.54 -9.93 -7.25
C LEU A 195 -4.78 -9.83 -5.74
N TRP A 196 -3.74 -9.75 -4.92
CA TRP A 196 -3.86 -9.58 -3.47
C TRP A 196 -4.58 -8.26 -3.11
N LEU A 197 -4.38 -7.19 -3.87
CA LEU A 197 -5.02 -5.89 -3.62
C LEU A 197 -6.56 -5.91 -3.73
N THR A 198 -7.10 -6.94 -4.39
CA THR A 198 -8.55 -7.13 -4.55
C THR A 198 -9.22 -7.70 -3.29
N ASP A 199 -8.49 -8.51 -2.52
CA ASP A 199 -8.93 -9.11 -1.27
C ASP A 199 -7.72 -9.29 -0.33
N PRO A 200 -7.25 -8.18 0.29
CA PRO A 200 -6.05 -8.17 1.11
C PRO A 200 -6.20 -9.05 2.37
N ASP A 201 -5.26 -9.96 2.56
CA ASP A 201 -5.14 -10.84 3.74
C ASP A 201 -3.66 -11.15 4.03
N CYS A 202 -3.27 -11.18 5.30
CA CYS A 202 -1.87 -11.42 5.66
C CYS A 202 -1.39 -12.83 5.33
N SER A 203 -2.23 -13.87 5.45
CA SER A 203 -1.82 -15.24 5.09
C SER A 203 -1.50 -15.31 3.61
N ARG A 204 -2.34 -14.71 2.77
CA ARG A 204 -2.11 -14.62 1.33
C ARG A 204 -0.95 -13.71 0.97
N LEU A 205 -0.72 -12.62 1.71
CA LEU A 205 0.42 -11.73 1.48
C LEU A 205 1.75 -12.51 1.60
N LEU A 206 1.86 -13.37 2.62
CA LEU A 206 3.05 -14.21 2.82
C LEU A 206 3.26 -15.24 1.71
N GLU A 207 2.20 -15.62 0.98
CA GLU A 207 2.26 -16.57 -0.14
C GLU A 207 2.68 -15.89 -1.45
N VAL A 208 2.17 -14.69 -1.73
CA VAL A 208 2.40 -13.98 -2.99
C VAL A 208 3.68 -13.15 -3.01
N MET A 209 4.28 -12.92 -1.85
CA MET A 209 5.56 -12.23 -1.74
C MET A 209 6.72 -13.24 -1.91
N PRO A 210 7.73 -12.92 -2.75
CA PRO A 210 8.87 -13.79 -3.05
C PRO A 210 9.74 -14.05 -1.83
#